data_AF-A0AAV0MBI5-F1
#
_entry.id   AF-A0AAV0MBI5-F1
#
_cell.length_a   1.000
_cell.length_b   1.000
_cell.length_c   1.000
_cell.angle_alpha   90.00
_cell.angle_beta   90.00
_cell.angle_gamma   90.00
#
_symmetry.space_group_name_H-M   'P 1'
#
loop_
_entity.id
_entity.type
_entity.pdbx_description
1 polymer ?
#
loop_
_entity_poly.entity_id
_entity_poly.type
_entity_poly.pdbx_seq_one_letter_code
_entity_poly.pdbx_strand_id
1 'polypeptide(L)'
;MVFRRTVTNVGTGHSKYKPKVRSSKVFKIMVNPKVLRFKDVGETMSILVTMKEKMKQSGILSGVLGWSYGCHNVRSPIVAHKLQ
;
A
#
# COMPACT_ATOMS: atom_id res chain seq x y z
N MET A 1 9.49 -9.67 -1.19
CA MET A 1 8.70 -9.62 -2.45
C MET A 1 8.33 -8.17 -2.74
N VAL A 2 8.38 -7.75 -4.00
CA VAL A 2 8.10 -6.37 -4.43
C VAL A 2 6.97 -6.41 -5.47
N PHE A 3 6.00 -5.52 -5.31
CA PHE A 3 4.85 -5.40 -6.21
C PHE A 3 4.78 -3.98 -6.76
N ARG A 4 4.79 -3.85 -8.09
CA ARG A 4 4.50 -2.57 -8.74
C ARG A 4 2.98 -2.40 -8.83
N ARG A 5 2.51 -1.22 -8.47
CA ARG A 5 1.10 -0.81 -8.60
C ARG A 5 1.04 0.57 -9.22
N THR A 6 -0.04 0.83 -9.94
CA THR A 6 -0.38 2.16 -10.45
C THR A 6 -1.64 2.60 -9.74
N VAL A 7 -1.64 3.84 -9.26
CA VAL A 7 -2.79 4.47 -8.62
C VAL A 7 -3.20 5.66 -9.47
N THR A 8 -4.49 5.74 -9.80
CA THR A 8 -5.09 6.83 -10.56
C THR A 8 -5.93 7.68 -9.62
N ASN A 9 -5.74 9.01 -9.63
CA ASN A 9 -6.62 9.90 -8.90
C ASN A 9 -7.96 10.04 -9.62
N VAL A 10 -9.05 9.62 -8.97
CA VAL A 10 -10.42 9.78 -9.47
C VAL A 10 -11.25 10.74 -8.61
N GLY A 11 -10.65 11.31 -7.56
CA GLY A 11 -11.25 12.33 -6.70
C GLY A 11 -10.90 13.74 -7.16
N THR A 12 -11.31 14.76 -6.39
CA THR A 12 -11.06 16.17 -6.73
C THR A 12 -9.57 16.45 -7.00
N GLY A 13 -9.31 17.41 -7.90
CA GLY A 13 -7.96 17.89 -8.20
C GLY A 13 -7.27 18.44 -6.95
N HIS A 14 -5.94 18.35 -6.93
CA HIS A 14 -5.07 18.62 -5.79
C HIS A 14 -5.35 17.77 -4.54
N SER A 15 -4.67 16.63 -4.44
CA SER A 15 -4.76 15.74 -3.28
C SER A 15 -3.41 15.21 -2.82
N LYS A 16 -3.28 14.99 -1.52
CA LYS A 16 -2.05 14.48 -0.89
C LYS A 16 -2.34 13.28 0.01
N TYR A 17 -2.09 12.08 -0.51
CA TYR A 17 -2.32 10.84 0.23
C TYR A 17 -1.07 10.41 1.00
N LYS A 18 -1.26 10.10 2.29
CA LYS A 18 -0.25 9.46 3.14
C LYS A 18 -0.63 7.99 3.39
N PRO A 19 0.33 7.07 3.36
CA PRO A 19 0.08 5.66 3.58
C PRO A 19 -0.10 5.39 5.07
N LYS A 20 -1.04 4.52 5.40
CA LYS A 20 -1.25 3.92 6.71
C LYS A 20 -1.04 2.43 6.55
N VAL A 21 0.03 1.92 7.14
CA VAL A 21 0.39 0.49 7.03
C VAL A 21 0.07 -0.20 8.34
N ARG A 22 -0.63 -1.34 8.26
CA ARG A 22 -0.81 -2.28 9.37
C ARG A 22 -0.20 -3.62 8.98
N SER A 23 0.77 -4.08 9.77
CA SER A 23 1.40 -5.39 9.65
C SER A 23 1.70 -5.92 11.05
N SER A 24 1.93 -7.23 11.19
CA SER A 24 2.33 -7.82 12.48
C SER A 24 3.85 -7.69 12.71
N LYS A 25 4.35 -8.12 13.88
CA LYS A 25 5.78 -8.04 14.23
C LYS A 25 6.67 -8.88 13.31
N VAL A 26 6.14 -9.98 12.79
CA VAL A 26 6.84 -11.02 12.01
C VAL A 26 7.10 -10.66 10.55
N PHE A 27 6.48 -9.60 10.03
CA PHE A 27 6.78 -9.06 8.69
C PHE A 27 6.72 -7.52 8.67
N LYS A 28 7.06 -6.94 7.53
CA LYS A 28 6.99 -5.50 7.24
C LYS A 28 6.38 -5.30 5.86
N ILE A 29 5.47 -4.33 5.75
CA ILE A 29 5.04 -3.75 4.47
C ILE A 29 5.69 -2.36 4.38
N MET A 30 6.29 -2.06 3.24
CA MET A 30 6.90 -0.77 2.92
C MET A 30 6.36 -0.30 1.59
N VAL A 31 6.28 1.02 1.41
CA VAL A 31 5.81 1.63 0.16
C VAL A 31 6.70 2.78 -0.26
N ASN A 32 6.96 2.88 -1.56
CA ASN A 32 7.73 3.97 -2.17
C ASN A 32 7.04 4.45 -3.46
N PRO A 33 6.82 5.77 -3.63
CA PRO A 33 7.01 6.84 -2.65
C PRO A 33 6.04 6.74 -1.46
N LYS A 34 6.43 7.34 -0.32
CA LYS A 34 5.60 7.41 0.90
C LYS A 34 4.52 8.49 0.84
N VAL A 35 4.48 9.34 -0.17
CA VAL A 35 3.45 10.39 -0.30
C VAL A 35 3.09 10.47 -1.77
N LEU A 36 1.79 10.40 -2.07
CA LEU A 36 1.27 10.60 -3.42
C LEU A 36 0.66 11.99 -3.48
N ARG A 37 1.01 12.74 -4.54
CA ARG A 37 0.57 14.12 -4.74
C ARG A 37 -0.01 14.24 -6.12
N PHE A 38 -1.33 14.20 -6.23
CA PHE A 38 -2.00 14.40 -7.51
C PHE A 38 -2.37 15.86 -7.66
N LYS A 39 -2.13 16.42 -8.84
CA LYS A 39 -2.55 17.76 -9.24
C LYS A 39 -3.91 17.71 -9.92
N ASP A 40 -4.09 16.71 -10.78
CA ASP A 40 -5.25 16.63 -11.66
C ASP A 40 -6.06 15.33 -11.45
N VAL A 41 -7.31 15.36 -11.92
CA VAL A 41 -8.13 14.15 -12.05
C VAL A 41 -7.57 13.32 -13.20
N GLY A 42 -7.44 12.01 -13.01
CA GLY A 42 -6.87 11.08 -13.99
C GLY A 42 -5.35 10.94 -13.94
N GLU A 43 -4.64 11.77 -13.16
CA GLU A 43 -3.20 11.61 -12.98
C GLU A 43 -2.87 10.26 -12.34
N THR A 44 -1.83 9.60 -12.85
CA THR A 44 -1.39 8.28 -12.38
C THR A 44 -0.04 8.35 -11.70
N MET A 45 0.16 7.54 -10.66
CA MET A 45 1.45 7.38 -10.00
C MET A 45 1.78 5.90 -9.83
N SER A 46 3.03 5.53 -10.17
CA SER A 46 3.57 4.21 -9.87
C SER A 46 4.08 4.17 -8.43
N ILE A 47 3.72 3.12 -7.71
CA ILE A 47 4.23 2.80 -6.37
C ILE A 47 4.85 1.41 -6.36
N LEU A 48 5.85 1.24 -5.51
CA LEU A 48 6.43 -0.05 -5.15
C LEU A 48 5.96 -0.41 -3.74
N VAL A 49 5.29 -1.56 -3.62
CA VAL A 49 4.91 -2.14 -2.35
C VAL A 49 5.85 -3.31 -2.06
N THR A 50 6.64 -3.21 -1.01
CA THR A 50 7.60 -4.23 -0.61
C THR A 50 7.11 -4.93 0.65
N MET A 51 7.00 -6.25 0.59
CA MET A 51 6.76 -7.10 1.74
C MET A 51 8.05 -7.85 2.10
N LYS A 52 8.48 -7.73 3.36
CA LYS A 52 9.66 -8.40 3.91
C LYS A 52 9.27 -9.17 5.17
N GLU A 53 9.41 -10.49 5.12
CA GLU A 53 9.33 -11.35 6.30
C GLU A 53 10.56 -11.08 7.20
N LYS A 54 10.36 -11.05 8.51
CA LYS A 54 11.43 -10.86 9.50
C LYS A 54 11.74 -12.13 10.28
N MET A 55 10.73 -12.96 10.49
CA MET A 55 10.80 -14.22 11.22
C MET A 55 10.13 -15.27 10.36
N LYS A 56 10.78 -16.43 10.19
CA LYS A 56 10.16 -17.55 9.48
C LYS A 56 8.89 -17.94 10.21
N GLN A 57 7.75 -17.87 9.52
CA GLN A 57 6.48 -18.33 10.07
C GLN A 57 5.83 -19.36 9.15
N SER A 58 5.11 -20.30 9.76
CA SER A 58 4.17 -21.17 9.08
C SER A 58 2.79 -20.51 9.06
N GLY A 59 2.05 -20.69 7.97
CA GLY A 59 0.70 -20.14 7.81
C GLY A 59 0.63 -18.80 7.07
N ILE A 60 -0.53 -18.14 7.20
CA ILE A 60 -0.91 -16.95 6.44
C ILE A 60 -0.39 -15.69 7.15
N LEU A 61 0.27 -14.82 6.40
CA LEU A 61 0.59 -13.46 6.80
C LEU A 61 -0.45 -12.50 6.19
N SER A 62 -1.06 -11.66 7.02
CA SER A 62 -2.06 -10.68 6.58
C SER A 62 -1.77 -9.28 7.10
N GLY A 63 -1.98 -8.28 6.25
CA GLY A 63 -1.76 -6.88 6.55
C GLY A 63 -2.60 -5.95 5.66
N VAL A 64 -2.42 -4.66 5.85
CA VAL A 64 -3.18 -3.62 5.14
C VAL A 64 -2.25 -2.48 4.75
N LEU A 65 -2.34 -2.07 3.49
CA LEU A 65 -1.88 -0.76 3.02
C LEU A 65 -3.13 0.12 2.82
N GLY A 66 -3.23 1.22 3.55
CA GLY A 66 -4.27 2.22 3.39
C GLY A 66 -3.70 3.55 2.90
N TRP A 67 -4.51 4.35 2.21
CA TRP A 67 -4.23 5.74 1.85
C TRP A 67 -5.42 6.59 2.25
N SER A 68 -5.18 7.74 2.89
CA SER A 68 -6.25 8.64 3.31
C SER A 68 -5.97 10.09 2.96
N TYR A 69 -6.98 10.79 2.44
CA TYR A 69 -7.01 12.24 2.21
C TYR A 69 -8.46 12.74 2.32
N GLY A 70 -8.75 13.65 3.25
CA GLY A 70 -10.13 14.10 3.50
C GLY A 70 -11.08 12.94 3.83
N CYS A 71 -12.20 12.85 3.12
CA CYS A 71 -13.18 11.77 3.25
C CYS A 71 -12.78 10.47 2.51
N HIS A 72 -11.76 10.50 1.66
CA HIS A 72 -11.35 9.33 0.89
C HIS A 72 -10.43 8.42 1.70
N ASN A 73 -10.79 7.14 1.79
CA ASN A 73 -10.01 6.07 2.40
C ASN A 73 -9.88 4.90 1.42
N VAL A 74 -8.70 4.72 0.83
CA VAL A 74 -8.41 3.63 -0.10
C VAL A 74 -7.67 2.54 0.65
N ARG A 75 -8.21 1.32 0.70
CA ARG A 75 -7.64 0.20 1.46
C ARG A 75 -7.29 -0.97 0.53
N SER A 76 -6.06 -1.47 0.66
CA SER A 76 -5.57 -2.65 -0.04
C SER A 76 -5.13 -3.72 0.98
N PRO A 77 -5.92 -4.80 1.15
CA PRO A 77 -5.48 -5.96 1.90
C PRO A 77 -4.27 -6.62 1.24
N ILE A 78 -3.34 -7.09 2.06
CA ILE A 78 -2.15 -7.82 1.60
C ILE A 78 -2.14 -9.16 2.32
N VAL A 79 -2.10 -10.24 1.56
CA VAL A 79 -2.06 -11.62 2.07
C VAL A 79 -0.89 -12.34 1.42
N ALA A 80 -0.14 -13.09 2.22
CA ALA A 80 0.92 -13.96 1.75
C ALA A 80 0.84 -15.31 2.44
N HIS A 81 1.05 -16.38 1.68
CA HIS A 81 1.06 -17.74 2.16
C HIS A 81 2.09 -18.53 1.33
N LYS A 82 2.59 -19.63 1.89
CA LYS A 82 3.39 -20.59 1.14
C LYS A 82 2.43 -21.52 0.42
N LEU A 83 2.67 -21.77 -0.86
CA LEU A 83 2.02 -22.87 -1.56
C LEU A 83 2.64 -24.17 -1.03
N GLN A 84 1.77 -25.14 -0.73
CA GLN A 84 2.13 -26.44 -0.16
C GLN A 84 2.66 -27.36 -1.25
#